data_AF-A0AAU3H5G1-F1
#
_entry.id   AF-A0AAU3H5G1-F1
#
_cell.length_a   1.000
_cell.length_b   1.000
_cell.length_c   1.000
_cell.angle_alpha   90.00
_cell.angle_beta   90.00
_cell.angle_gamma   90.00
#
_symmetry.space_group_name_H-M   'P 1'
#
loop_
_entity.id
_entity.type
_entity.pdbx_description
1 polymer ?
#
loop_
_entity_poly.entity_id
_entity_poly.type
_entity_poly.pdbx_seq_one_letter_code
_entity_poly.pdbx_strand_id
1 'polypeptide(L)'
;MSDANVRIPEEAKDRLAAIAAAEGLSLRAYLARLAETLLTPAERAERAERALVALKEWSGYSPTPSEQDDLDLELDRRLAQVTGR
;
A
#
# COMPACT_ATOMS: atom_id res chain seq x y z
N MET A 1 13.82 -18.85 -6.00
CA MET A 1 12.37 -18.57 -5.98
C MET A 1 11.74 -19.38 -7.09
N SER A 2 10.70 -20.15 -6.80
CA SER A 2 9.95 -20.90 -7.82
C SER A 2 9.05 -19.94 -8.59
N ASP A 3 9.02 -20.05 -9.91
CA ASP A 3 8.09 -19.28 -10.73
C ASP A 3 6.64 -19.73 -10.46
N ALA A 4 5.72 -18.78 -10.44
CA ALA A 4 4.30 -19.00 -10.25
C ALA A 4 3.51 -18.52 -11.47
N ASN A 5 2.53 -19.30 -11.91
CA ASN A 5 1.65 -18.95 -13.01
C ASN A 5 0.36 -18.32 -12.48
N VAL A 6 0.12 -17.05 -12.85
CA VAL A 6 -1.08 -16.31 -12.47
C VAL A 6 -1.93 -16.05 -13.72
N ARG A 7 -3.22 -16.37 -13.65
CA ARG A 7 -4.17 -16.04 -14.71
C ARG A 7 -4.69 -14.62 -14.50
N ILE A 8 -4.58 -13.80 -15.53
CA ILE A 8 -5.07 -12.42 -15.55
C ILE A 8 -5.74 -12.14 -16.90
N PRO A 9 -6.72 -11.21 -16.97
CA PRO A 9 -7.26 -10.72 -18.23
C PRO A 9 -6.16 -10.15 -19.12
N GLU A 10 -6.30 -10.29 -20.44
CA GLU A 10 -5.31 -9.84 -21.41
C GLU A 10 -5.11 -8.33 -21.35
N GLU A 11 -6.20 -7.57 -21.20
CA GLU A 11 -6.14 -6.10 -21.10
C GLU A 11 -5.37 -5.66 -19.85
N ALA A 12 -5.50 -6.40 -18.74
CA ALA A 12 -4.77 -6.10 -17.51
C ALA A 12 -3.27 -6.40 -17.67
N LYS A 13 -2.92 -7.52 -18.34
CA LYS A 13 -1.54 -7.88 -18.66
C LYS A 13 -0.88 -6.79 -19.51
N ASP A 14 -1.55 -6.35 -20.58
CA ASP A 14 -0.99 -5.38 -21.52
C ASP A 14 -0.78 -4.02 -20.86
N ARG A 15 -1.74 -3.58 -20.03
CA ARG A 15 -1.60 -2.37 -19.23
C ARG A 15 -0.41 -2.45 -18.28
N LEU A 16 -0.24 -3.55 -17.56
CA LEU A 16 0.90 -3.74 -16.65
C LEU A 16 2.23 -3.79 -17.40
N ALA A 17 2.26 -4.42 -18.59
CA ALA A 17 3.44 -4.46 -19.43
C ALA A 17 3.84 -3.06 -19.93
N ALA A 18 2.87 -2.23 -20.32
CA ALA A 18 3.12 -0.85 -20.72
C ALA A 18 3.68 0.00 -19.56
N ILE A 19 3.15 -0.16 -18.33
CA ILE A 19 3.67 0.51 -17.14
C ILE A 19 5.11 0.05 -16.85
N ALA A 20 5.35 -1.26 -16.86
CA ALA A 20 6.69 -1.80 -16.64
C ALA A 20 7.70 -1.26 -17.67
N ALA A 21 7.32 -1.21 -18.95
CA ALA A 21 8.17 -0.68 -20.02
C ALA A 21 8.47 0.82 -19.84
N ALA A 22 7.49 1.62 -19.39
CA ALA A 22 7.70 3.04 -19.08
C ALA A 22 8.71 3.24 -17.94
N GLU A 23 8.83 2.27 -17.02
CA GLU A 23 9.84 2.25 -15.96
C GLU A 23 11.14 1.53 -16.36
N GLY A 24 11.29 1.10 -17.62
CA GLY A 24 12.47 0.36 -18.10
C GLY A 24 12.60 -1.06 -17.52
N LEU A 25 11.51 -1.62 -17.01
CA LEU A 25 11.45 -2.93 -16.39
C LEU A 25 10.72 -3.96 -17.27
N SER A 26 11.08 -5.23 -17.11
CA SER A 26 10.23 -6.33 -17.58
C SER A 26 8.98 -6.45 -16.70
N LEU A 27 7.87 -6.96 -17.25
CA LEU A 27 6.65 -7.21 -16.48
C LEU A 27 6.92 -8.06 -15.22
N ARG A 28 7.77 -9.09 -15.33
CA ARG A 28 8.15 -9.94 -14.19
C ARG A 28 8.90 -9.14 -13.12
N ALA A 29 9.87 -8.31 -13.51
CA ALA A 29 10.64 -7.48 -12.58
C ALA A 29 9.75 -6.43 -11.89
N TYR A 30 8.85 -5.82 -12.65
CA TYR A 30 7.86 -4.88 -12.12
C TYR A 30 6.95 -5.55 -11.08
N LEU A 31 6.41 -6.75 -11.38
CA LEU A 31 5.56 -7.48 -10.44
C LEU A 31 6.29 -7.93 -9.18
N ALA A 32 7.55 -8.36 -9.30
CA ALA A 32 8.38 -8.71 -8.14
C ALA A 32 8.61 -7.50 -7.22
N ARG A 33 9.00 -6.36 -7.81
CA ARG A 33 9.15 -5.09 -7.07
C ARG A 33 7.83 -4.65 -6.45
N LEU A 34 6.72 -4.77 -7.18
CA LEU A 34 5.41 -4.40 -6.67
C LEU A 34 5.04 -5.24 -5.43
N ALA A 35 5.27 -6.55 -5.48
CA ALA A 35 5.04 -7.45 -4.35
C ALA A 35 5.90 -7.10 -3.12
N GLU A 36 7.13 -6.61 -3.31
CA GLU A 36 7.98 -6.14 -2.21
C GLU A 36 7.49 -4.83 -1.58
N THR A 37 6.78 -4.00 -2.34
CA THR A 37 6.28 -2.69 -1.87
C THR A 37 4.87 -2.72 -1.29
N LEU A 38 4.03 -3.67 -1.74
CA LEU A 38 2.65 -3.78 -1.29
C LEU A 38 2.58 -4.62 -0.02
N LEU A 39 2.25 -3.97 1.09
CA LEU A 39 1.92 -4.66 2.32
C LEU A 39 0.54 -5.32 2.21
N THR A 40 0.39 -6.52 2.76
CA THR A 40 -0.92 -7.13 3.03
C THR A 40 -1.68 -6.34 4.11
N PRO A 41 -3.01 -6.52 4.25
CA PRO A 41 -3.76 -5.89 5.34
C PRO A 41 -3.19 -6.19 6.73
N ALA A 42 -2.73 -7.43 6.96
CA ALA A 42 -2.14 -7.83 8.24
C ALA A 42 -0.80 -7.12 8.50
N GLU A 43 0.09 -7.07 7.49
CA GLU A 43 1.37 -6.37 7.62
C GLU A 43 1.19 -4.85 7.78
N ARG A 44 0.14 -4.26 7.18
CA ARG A 44 -0.23 -2.87 7.42
C ARG A 44 -0.66 -2.65 8.86
N ALA A 45 -1.49 -3.53 9.43
CA ALA A 45 -1.91 -3.45 10.82
C ALA A 45 -0.72 -3.55 11.77
N GLU A 46 0.17 -4.53 11.56
CA GLU A 46 1.40 -4.69 12.36
C GLU A 46 2.31 -3.44 12.26
N ARG A 47 2.42 -2.85 11.07
CA ARG A 47 3.20 -1.62 10.89
C ARG A 47 2.55 -0.42 11.60
N ALA A 48 1.22 -0.33 11.60
CA ALA A 48 0.48 0.70 12.32
C ALA A 48 0.67 0.56 13.84
N GLU A 49 0.58 -0.64 14.38
CA GLU A 49 0.84 -0.90 15.81
C GLU A 49 2.26 -0.50 16.21
N ARG A 50 3.27 -0.89 15.42
CA ARG A 50 4.67 -0.47 15.66
C ARG A 50 4.84 1.05 15.61
N ALA A 51 4.17 1.72 14.68
CA ALA A 51 4.22 3.17 14.58
C ALA A 51 3.55 3.84 15.79
N LEU A 52 2.42 3.32 16.28
CA LEU A 52 1.76 3.82 17.48
C LEU A 52 2.65 3.68 18.72
N VAL A 53 3.34 2.56 18.87
CA VAL A 53 4.32 2.38 19.96
C VAL A 53 5.43 3.43 19.88
N ALA A 54 6.06 3.58 18.71
CA ALA A 54 7.14 4.56 18.51
C ALA A 54 6.66 6.01 18.73
N LEU A 55 5.45 6.35 18.27
CA LEU A 55 4.84 7.66 18.47
C LEU A 55 4.55 7.92 19.95
N LYS A 56 4.06 6.93 20.68
CA LYS A 56 3.83 7.03 22.12
C LYS A 56 5.13 7.21 22.88
N GLU A 57 6.18 6.47 22.52
CA GLU A 57 7.51 6.63 23.12
C GLU A 57 8.09 8.03 22.85
N TRP A 58 7.90 8.55 21.64
CA TRP A 58 8.46 9.82 21.23
C TRP A 58 7.69 11.04 21.75
N SER A 59 6.35 11.01 21.69
CA SER A 59 5.49 12.16 21.96
C SER A 59 4.63 12.02 23.23
N GLY A 60 4.55 10.82 23.81
CA GLY A 60 3.59 10.50 24.88
C GLY A 60 2.14 10.38 24.40
N TYR A 61 1.85 10.71 23.14
CA TYR A 61 0.51 10.68 22.58
C TYR A 61 0.08 9.24 22.26
N SER A 62 -1.09 8.86 22.76
CA SER A 62 -1.71 7.56 22.54
C SER A 62 -3.19 7.79 22.23
N PRO A 63 -3.58 7.92 20.95
CA PRO A 63 -4.94 8.26 20.58
C PRO A 63 -5.91 7.15 21.03
N THR A 64 -7.04 7.57 21.57
CA THR A 64 -8.17 6.70 21.89
C THR A 64 -8.77 6.10 20.60
N PRO A 65 -9.51 4.98 20.67
CA PRO A 65 -10.14 4.40 19.49
C PRO A 65 -11.02 5.40 18.71
N SER A 66 -11.77 6.26 19.39
CA SER A 66 -12.58 7.29 18.73
C SER A 66 -11.74 8.35 18.01
N GLU A 67 -10.60 8.74 18.56
CA GLU A 67 -9.69 9.69 17.90
C GLU A 67 -9.02 9.04 16.67
N GLN A 68 -8.79 7.73 16.69
CA GLN A 68 -8.30 6.99 15.52
C GLN A 68 -9.34 6.98 14.41
N ASP A 69 -10.61 6.69 14.73
CA ASP A 69 -11.71 6.72 13.77
C ASP A 69 -11.86 8.11 13.11
N ASP A 70 -11.76 9.18 13.90
CA ASP A 70 -11.82 10.56 13.40
C ASP A 70 -10.62 10.90 12.49
N LEU A 71 -9.42 10.42 12.83
CA LEU A 71 -8.21 10.62 12.03
C LEU A 71 -8.26 9.83 10.71
N ASP A 72 -8.80 8.62 10.72
CA ASP A 72 -8.98 7.81 9.52
C ASP A 72 -9.98 8.46 8.57
N LEU A 73 -11.10 8.97 9.08
CA LEU A 73 -12.08 9.72 8.29
C LEU A 73 -11.49 11.01 7.69
N GLU A 74 -10.62 11.70 8.44
CA GLU A 74 -9.88 12.86 7.95
C GLU A 74 -8.88 12.47 6.84
N LEU A 75 -8.14 11.38 7.02
CA LEU A 75 -7.19 10.88 6.05
C LEU A 75 -7.89 10.49 4.74
N ASP A 76 -8.98 9.73 4.82
CA ASP A 76 -9.79 9.34 3.67
C ASP A 76 -10.33 10.56 2.91
N ARG A 77 -10.80 11.57 3.64
CA ARG A 77 -11.27 12.83 3.04
C ARG A 77 -10.15 13.53 2.27
N ARG A 78 -8.94 13.61 2.84
CA ARG A 78 -7.78 14.22 2.17
C ARG A 78 -7.31 13.42 0.97
N LEU A 79 -7.28 12.10 1.07
CA LEU A 79 -6.93 11.22 -0.04
C LEU A 79 -7.94 11.34 -1.18
N ALA A 80 -9.24 11.42 -0.89
CA ALA A 80 -10.28 11.67 -1.90
C ALA A 80 -10.07 13.03 -2.61
N GLN A 81 -9.70 14.08 -1.86
CA GLN A 81 -9.40 15.40 -2.44
C GLN A 81 -8.18 15.38 -3.36
N VAL A 82 -7.12 14.65 -2.98
CA VAL A 82 -5.88 14.55 -3.78
C VAL A 82 -6.07 13.64 -4.99
N THR A 83 -6.86 12.58 -4.88
CA THR A 83 -7.08 11.61 -5.97
C THR A 83 -8.16 12.02 -6.96
N GLY A 84 -8.85 13.14 -6.74
CA GLY A 84 -9.70 13.80 -7.73
C GLY A 84 -10.69 12.84 -8.39
N ARG A 85 -11.65 12.35 -7.60
CA ARG A 85 -12.90 11.81 -8.14
C ARG A 85 -13.96 12.89 -8.16
#